data_AF-A0A9C9Z4K5-F1
#
_entry.id   AF-A0A9C9Z4K5-F1
#
_cell.length_a   1.000
_cell.length_b   1.000
_cell.length_c   1.000
_cell.angle_alpha   90.00
_cell.angle_beta   90.00
_cell.angle_gamma   90.00
#
_symmetry.space_group_name_H-M   'P 1'
#
loop_
_entity.id
_entity.type
_entity.pdbx_description
1 polymer ?
#
loop_
_entity_poly.entity_id
_entity_poly.type
_entity_poly.pdbx_seq_one_letter_code
_entity_poly.pdbx_strand_id
1 'polypeptide(L)'
;MSVIKFEEIKAGAVQRDDAILTIEVGEKELPIGGHTFELQVTDDSGNPSAPQQVMVIVADTEAPTAVVTVLDEKGLPVTANNPVRYARNFTLDASRSFDLGGGRIVSYRWRLLD
;
A
#
# COMPACT_ATOMS: atom_id res chain seq x y z
N MET A 1 27.74 3.43 4.96
CA MET A 1 26.27 3.43 5.05
C MET A 1 25.80 2.19 4.34
N SER A 2 24.96 1.39 5.00
CA SER A 2 24.43 0.15 4.44
C SER A 2 23.00 0.37 3.93
N VAL A 3 22.64 -0.32 2.86
CA VAL A 3 21.27 -0.37 2.32
C VAL A 3 20.84 -1.83 2.27
N ILE A 4 19.65 -2.14 2.79
CA ILE A 4 19.07 -3.50 2.80
C ILE A 4 17.62 -3.47 2.36
N LYS A 5 17.11 -4.60 1.87
CA LYS A 5 15.67 -4.76 1.64
C LYS A 5 14.94 -5.01 2.95
N PHE A 6 13.68 -4.58 3.05
CA PHE A 6 12.86 -4.83 4.23
C PHE A 6 12.76 -6.31 4.61
N GLU A 7 12.66 -7.20 3.62
CA GLU A 7 12.57 -8.64 3.88
C GLU A 7 13.82 -9.22 4.57
N GLU A 8 15.00 -8.59 4.43
CA GLU A 8 16.21 -9.05 5.12
C GLU A 8 16.11 -8.85 6.63
N ILE A 9 15.72 -7.65 7.07
CA ILE A 9 15.59 -7.35 8.51
C ILE A 9 14.35 -8.00 9.14
N LYS A 10 13.32 -8.25 8.32
CA LYS A 10 12.15 -9.02 8.73
C LYS A 10 12.47 -10.50 8.96
N ALA A 11 13.44 -11.05 8.23
CA ALA A 11 13.87 -12.45 8.41
C ALA A 11 14.71 -12.65 9.69
N GLY A 12 15.33 -11.59 10.20
CA GLY A 12 16.09 -11.62 11.45
C GLY A 12 17.03 -10.44 11.61
N ALA A 13 17.80 -10.43 12.70
CA ALA A 13 18.78 -9.39 12.99
C ALA A 13 19.85 -9.33 11.89
N VAL A 14 20.18 -8.10 11.45
CA VAL A 14 21.15 -7.83 10.39
C VAL A 14 22.35 -7.10 10.99
N GLN A 15 23.51 -7.76 11.02
CA GLN A 15 24.76 -7.13 11.46
C GLN A 15 25.37 -6.29 10.32
N ARG A 16 25.81 -5.07 10.62
CA ARG A 16 26.57 -4.19 9.72
C ARG A 16 27.64 -3.45 10.52
N ASP A 17 28.72 -3.07 9.83
CA ASP A 17 29.82 -2.27 10.41
C ASP A 17 29.59 -0.76 10.23
N ASP A 18 28.48 -0.39 9.57
CA ASP A 18 28.04 0.98 9.37
C ASP A 18 27.09 1.45 10.47
N ALA A 19 27.27 2.67 10.96
CA ALA A 19 26.33 3.29 11.92
C ALA A 19 25.00 3.74 11.28
N ILE A 20 24.89 3.72 9.95
CA ILE A 20 23.69 4.15 9.21
C ILE A 20 23.19 3.00 8.37
N LEU A 21 21.93 2.63 8.59
CA LEU A 21 21.18 1.63 7.84
C LEU A 21 19.99 2.28 7.13
N THR A 22 19.94 2.17 5.81
CA THR A 22 18.78 2.50 5.00
C THR A 22 18.01 1.22 4.70
N ILE A 23 16.70 1.23 4.92
CA ILE A 23 15.81 0.13 4.57
C ILE A 23 15.06 0.52 3.29
N GLU A 24 15.29 -0.24 2.22
CA GLU A 24 14.47 -0.18 1.02
C GLU A 24 13.19 -0.98 1.24
N VAL A 25 12.05 -0.29 1.12
CA VAL A 25 10.73 -0.85 1.32
C VAL A 25 10.02 -0.90 -0.03
N GLY A 26 9.61 -2.09 -0.47
CA GLY A 26 8.66 -2.23 -1.58
C GLY A 26 7.23 -1.82 -1.18
N GLU A 27 6.40 -1.41 -2.15
CA GLU A 27 5.02 -0.88 -1.97
C GLU A 27 4.11 -1.70 -1.03
N LYS A 28 4.41 -2.99 -0.79
CA LYS A 28 3.60 -3.89 0.04
C LYS A 28 4.40 -4.65 1.10
N GLU A 29 5.68 -4.32 1.26
CA GLU A 29 6.58 -5.09 2.11
C GLU A 29 6.45 -4.66 3.58
N LEU A 30 6.23 -3.37 3.83
CA LEU A 30 5.98 -2.82 5.16
C LEU A 30 4.52 -2.35 5.29
N PRO A 31 3.65 -3.10 5.99
CA PRO A 31 2.23 -2.75 6.12
C PRO A 31 2.01 -1.42 6.87
N ILE A 32 0.83 -0.82 6.68
CA ILE A 32 0.35 0.29 7.52
C ILE A 32 0.32 -0.16 8.98
N GLY A 33 0.81 0.69 9.88
CA GLY A 33 0.84 0.44 11.31
C GLY A 33 2.16 0.83 11.97
N GLY A 34 2.26 0.49 13.26
CA GLY A 34 3.46 0.70 14.05
C GLY A 34 4.44 -0.46 13.89
N HIS A 35 5.72 -0.14 13.69
CA HIS A 35 6.83 -1.08 13.57
C HIS A 35 7.94 -0.67 14.53
N THR A 36 8.37 -1.60 15.39
CA THR A 36 9.46 -1.36 16.33
C THR A 36 10.76 -1.91 15.76
N PHE A 37 11.78 -1.07 15.71
CA PHE A 37 13.15 -1.45 15.37
C PHE A 37 14.00 -1.45 16.63
N GLU A 38 14.98 -2.33 16.67
CA GLU A 38 15.92 -2.47 17.78
C GLU A 38 17.36 -2.34 17.26
N LEU A 39 18.21 -1.66 18.04
CA LEU A 39 19.64 -1.54 17.81
C LEU A 39 20.39 -2.02 19.05
N GLN A 40 21.39 -2.88 18.82
CA GLN A 40 22.44 -3.19 19.78
C GLN A 40 23.78 -2.94 19.08
N VAL A 41 24.72 -2.30 19.77
CA VAL A 41 26.08 -2.06 19.27
C VAL A 41 27.08 -2.83 20.10
N THR A 42 28.18 -3.25 19.49
CA THR A 42 29.27 -3.99 20.15
C THR A 42 30.57 -3.22 19.96
N ASP A 43 31.35 -3.03 21.03
CA ASP A 43 32.66 -2.37 20.95
C ASP A 43 33.75 -3.28 20.35
N ASP A 44 34.95 -2.74 20.17
CA ASP A 44 36.12 -3.47 19.64
C ASP A 44 36.68 -4.52 20.60
N SER A 45 36.27 -4.47 21.87
CA SER A 45 36.57 -5.47 22.89
C SER A 45 35.51 -6.58 22.95
N GLY A 46 34.45 -6.50 22.14
CA GLY A 46 33.37 -7.48 22.06
C GLY A 46 32.23 -7.29 23.07
N ASN A 47 32.15 -6.15 23.77
CA ASN A 47 31.08 -5.89 24.74
C ASN A 47 29.83 -5.32 24.04
N PRO A 48 28.66 -6.00 24.13
CA PRO A 48 27.42 -5.49 23.58
C PRO A 48 26.76 -4.46 24.51
N SER A 49 26.08 -3.46 23.93
CA SER A 49 25.23 -2.51 24.65
C SER A 49 23.92 -3.15 25.12
N ALA A 50 23.19 -2.45 25.99
CA ALA A 50 21.76 -2.71 26.12
C ALA A 50 21.06 -2.40 24.78
N PRO A 51 20.01 -3.14 24.39
CA PRO A 51 19.24 -2.82 23.19
C PRO A 51 18.48 -1.48 23.35
N GLN A 52 18.45 -0.70 22.28
CA GLN A 52 17.64 0.51 22.17
C GLN A 52 16.55 0.30 21.11
N GLN A 53 15.32 0.70 21.44
CA GLN A 53 14.17 0.53 20.53
C GLN A 53 13.62 1.88 20.05
N VAL A 54 13.09 1.89 18.83
CA VAL A 54 12.37 3.02 18.23
C VAL A 54 11.12 2.53 17.50
N MET A 55 10.01 3.26 17.61
CA MET A 55 8.77 2.98 16.90
C MET A 55 8.63 3.89 15.67
N VAL A 56 8.39 3.28 14.52
CA VAL A 56 8.07 3.96 13.25
C VAL A 56 6.60 3.71 12.94
N ILE A 57 5.86 4.75 12.54
CA ILE A 57 4.46 4.64 12.11
C ILE A 57 4.41 4.81 10.60
N VAL A 58 3.92 3.77 9.92
CA VAL A 58 3.58 3.83 8.48
C VAL A 58 2.10 4.14 8.38
N ALA A 59 1.77 5.26 7.74
CA ALA A 59 0.40 5.72 7.55
C ALA A 59 0.09 5.84 6.07
N ASP A 60 -1.11 5.42 5.69
CA ASP A 60 -1.70 5.74 4.39
C ASP A 60 -2.22 7.19 4.43
N THR A 61 -1.79 7.98 3.45
CA THR A 61 -2.19 9.38 3.29
C THR A 61 -2.77 9.68 1.91
N GLU A 62 -2.88 8.67 1.05
CA GLU A 62 -3.36 8.83 -0.32
C GLU A 62 -4.86 8.54 -0.39
N ALA A 63 -5.59 9.34 -1.17
CA ALA A 63 -7.01 9.09 -1.38
C ALA A 63 -7.19 7.99 -2.43
N PRO A 64 -8.23 7.14 -2.30
CA PRO A 64 -8.53 6.14 -3.33
C PRO A 64 -8.93 6.81 -4.65
N THR A 65 -8.54 6.20 -5.77
CA THR A 65 -8.93 6.60 -7.11
C THR A 65 -10.20 5.87 -7.54
N ALA A 66 -11.27 6.62 -7.77
CA ALA A 66 -12.53 6.10 -8.29
C ALA A 66 -12.46 5.93 -9.82
N VAL A 67 -12.81 4.74 -10.30
CA VAL A 67 -12.93 4.44 -11.73
C VAL A 67 -14.30 3.81 -11.97
N VAL A 68 -15.06 4.35 -12.92
CA VAL A 68 -16.37 3.82 -13.31
C VAL A 68 -16.40 3.52 -14.80
N THR A 69 -16.95 2.36 -15.15
CA THR A 69 -17.32 2.00 -16.51
C THR A 69 -18.81 1.72 -16.60
N VAL A 70 -19.39 1.94 -17.77
CA VAL A 70 -20.80 1.63 -18.03
C VAL A 70 -20.88 0.43 -18.97
N LEU A 71 -21.64 -0.58 -18.58
CA LEU A 71 -21.86 -1.80 -19.35
C LEU A 71 -23.33 -1.91 -19.76
N ASP A 72 -23.59 -2.40 -20.96
CA ASP A 72 -24.94 -2.74 -21.40
C ASP A 72 -25.45 -4.05 -20.76
N GLU A 73 -26.67 -4.45 -21.09
CA GLU A 73 -27.30 -5.68 -20.60
C GLU A 73 -26.56 -6.98 -20.97
N LYS A 74 -25.64 -6.92 -21.95
CA LYS A 74 -24.79 -8.04 -22.38
C LYS A 74 -23.41 -7.99 -21.72
N GLY A 75 -23.16 -7.00 -20.85
CA GLY A 75 -21.86 -6.78 -20.23
C GLY A 75 -20.83 -6.12 -21.15
N LEU A 76 -21.25 -5.54 -22.28
CA LEU A 76 -20.34 -4.86 -23.20
C LEU A 76 -20.21 -3.38 -22.84
N PRO A 77 -19.05 -2.75 -23.06
CA PRO A 77 -18.87 -1.32 -22.83
C PRO A 77 -19.89 -0.48 -23.61
N VAL A 78 -20.52 0.45 -22.90
CA VAL A 78 -21.33 1.50 -23.52
C VAL A 78 -20.38 2.51 -24.16
N THR A 79 -20.62 2.79 -25.43
CA THR A 79 -19.82 3.72 -26.24
C THR A 79 -20.75 4.52 -27.16
N ALA A 80 -20.21 5.46 -27.94
CA ALA A 80 -20.98 6.17 -28.97
C ALA A 80 -21.63 5.21 -30.00
N ASN A 81 -20.98 4.07 -30.30
CA ASN A 81 -21.50 3.07 -31.23
C ASN A 81 -22.35 1.98 -30.55
N ASN A 82 -22.45 2.00 -29.22
CA ASN A 82 -23.27 1.10 -28.41
C ASN A 82 -23.92 1.86 -27.25
N PRO A 83 -24.92 2.72 -27.51
CA PRO A 83 -25.57 3.50 -26.46
C PRO A 83 -26.53 2.63 -25.64
N VAL A 84 -26.77 3.04 -24.38
CA VAL A 84 -27.89 2.51 -23.60
C VAL A 84 -29.19 2.90 -24.29
N ARG A 85 -29.98 1.91 -24.70
CA ARG A 85 -31.27 2.13 -25.36
C ARG A 85 -32.35 2.45 -24.34
N TYR A 86 -33.38 3.18 -24.79
CA TYR A 86 -34.54 3.50 -23.97
C TYR A 86 -35.14 2.25 -23.32
N ALA A 87 -35.51 2.38 -22.04
CA ALA A 87 -36.10 1.32 -21.23
C ALA A 87 -35.28 0.02 -21.18
N ARG A 88 -33.95 0.11 -21.30
CA ARG A 88 -33.03 -1.01 -21.08
C ARG A 88 -32.21 -0.79 -19.82
N ASN A 89 -31.86 -1.91 -19.19
CA ASN A 89 -30.96 -1.93 -18.06
C ASN A 89 -29.52 -1.69 -18.53
N PHE A 90 -28.71 -1.14 -17.64
CA PHE A 90 -27.26 -0.99 -17.77
C PHE A 90 -26.63 -1.16 -16.39
N THR A 91 -25.32 -1.34 -16.36
CA THR A 91 -24.55 -1.54 -15.14
C THR A 91 -23.52 -0.41 -15.01
N LEU A 92 -23.43 0.21 -13.84
CA LEU A 92 -22.27 1.00 -13.43
C LEU A 92 -21.31 0.09 -12.68
N ASP A 93 -20.09 -0.05 -13.20
CA ASP A 93 -19.07 -0.93 -12.65
C ASP A 93 -17.90 -0.10 -12.12
N ALA A 94 -17.72 -0.13 -10.79
CA ALA A 94 -16.60 0.52 -10.09
C ALA A 94 -15.48 -0.44 -9.69
N SER A 95 -15.50 -1.70 -10.15
CA SER A 95 -14.54 -2.75 -9.76
C SER A 95 -13.08 -2.41 -10.08
N ARG A 96 -12.87 -1.44 -10.98
CA ARG A 96 -11.54 -0.93 -11.34
C ARG A 96 -11.04 0.21 -10.45
N SER A 97 -11.82 0.64 -9.46
CA SER A 97 -11.34 1.62 -8.47
C SER A 97 -10.23 0.99 -7.62
N PHE A 98 -9.24 1.78 -7.22
CA PHE A 98 -8.09 1.29 -6.48
C PHE A 98 -7.56 2.33 -5.49
N ASP A 99 -6.72 1.86 -4.56
CA ASP A 99 -6.03 2.68 -3.57
C ASP A 99 -4.55 2.26 -3.55
N LEU A 100 -3.65 3.19 -3.84
CA LEU A 100 -2.21 2.92 -3.91
C LEU A 100 -1.50 3.12 -2.57
N GLY A 101 -2.09 3.88 -1.64
CA GLY A 101 -1.47 4.20 -0.35
C GLY A 101 -1.48 3.03 0.65
N GLY A 102 -2.02 1.88 0.25
CA GLY A 102 -2.08 0.66 1.04
C GLY A 102 -3.44 0.40 1.70
N GLY A 103 -4.37 1.35 1.59
CA GLY A 103 -5.75 1.23 2.00
C GLY A 103 -6.57 0.24 1.16
N ARG A 104 -7.80 -0.01 1.61
CA ARG A 104 -8.79 -0.84 0.90
C ARG A 104 -10.06 -0.03 0.69
N ILE A 105 -10.64 -0.13 -0.50
CA ILE A 105 -11.95 0.46 -0.78
C ILE A 105 -13.03 -0.37 -0.09
N VAL A 106 -13.74 0.25 0.86
CA VAL A 106 -14.76 -0.41 1.70
C VAL A 106 -16.18 0.08 1.46
N SER A 107 -16.36 1.19 0.72
CA SER A 107 -17.68 1.76 0.46
C SER A 107 -17.75 2.45 -0.90
N TYR A 108 -18.93 2.44 -1.50
CA TYR A 108 -19.23 3.12 -2.76
C TYR A 108 -20.49 3.96 -2.56
N ARG A 109 -20.47 5.22 -3.02
CA ARG A 109 -21.63 6.12 -2.98
C ARG A 109 -21.99 6.52 -4.41
N TRP A 110 -23.19 6.14 -4.83
CA TRP A 110 -23.73 6.46 -6.15
C TRP A 110 -24.80 7.55 -6.04
N ARG A 111 -24.83 8.49 -6.98
CA ARG A 111 -25.85 9.53 -7.06
C ARG A 111 -26.09 9.90 -8.52
N LEU A 112 -27.36 9.98 -8.90
CA LEU A 112 -27.79 10.62 -10.15
C LEU A 112 -27.81 12.14 -9.96
N LEU A 113 -27.27 12.91 -10.92
CA LEU A 113 -27.04 14.36 -10.80
C LEU A 113 -27.86 15.22 -11.77
N ASP A 114 -28.63 14.61 -12.65
CA ASP A 114 -29.47 15.31 -13.63
C ASP A 114 -30.83 15.73 -13.07
#